data_AF-A0A380C756-F1
#
_entry.id   AF-A0A380C756-F1
#
_cell.length_a   1.000
_cell.length_b   1.000
_cell.length_c   1.000
_cell.angle_alpha   90.00
_cell.angle_beta   90.00
_cell.angle_gamma   90.00
#
_symmetry.space_group_name_H-M   'P 1'
#
loop_
_entity.id
_entity.type
_entity.pdbx_description
1 polymer ?
#
loop_
_entity_poly.entity_id
_entity_poly.type
_entity_poly.pdbx_seq_one_letter_code
_entity_poly.pdbx_strand_id
1 'polypeptide(L)'
;MKIHKWVIAATVCSFLGTLPLYAQYKSAVKNESVLLLNQEGIIPLKKLDDYKIVIASPSSDKFTDFIAQAGRYTEFETKGVEKLDESIKYANTLIIPLRDADITDQLVYQLIQARKNNKKIILAVFGSGSGLSKLNNITLPVLFNTNTDSQAQKNAAMTIFGGMSSTAKLDKTYSFYFQKGAGFNTNQTRLQYTDGQSSPLNLNKLTKKIDEIAAEAITKQATPGAVVMIIKDGQVIFEKGYGFHTYDKKTPTTIGNIFDLASVSKIAGTTPVIMRLTEQHVINLDSTIGDYLYQAQATNKKNISLRSVMLHEAGFTPFIPFYRNLKPGDLERRFSASHQVKVADSCYLLNNYYRDVMWPEMLNSPVKPVGNYVYSDISMYVMKEVAEHQTGVPMQDYVQKNFYKPLGMKTAGYLPRDRFAKESIIPTENDTSFRKVLLQGYVHDQGGCNGRRSGGTCRAFCYCK
;
A
#
# COMPACT_ATOMS: atom_id res chain seq x y z
N MET A 1 -28.12 -16.49 36.41
CA MET A 1 -26.67 -16.55 36.15
C MET A 1 -26.21 -15.13 35.84
N LYS A 2 -25.42 -14.51 36.74
CA LYS A 2 -25.13 -13.06 36.75
C LYS A 2 -24.26 -12.67 35.55
N ILE A 3 -24.74 -11.71 34.74
CA ILE A 3 -23.98 -11.04 33.70
C ILE A 3 -23.43 -9.73 34.31
N HIS A 4 -22.12 -9.62 34.49
CA HIS A 4 -21.47 -8.39 34.91
C HIS A 4 -21.28 -7.45 33.71
N LYS A 5 -21.99 -6.33 33.72
CA LYS A 5 -21.73 -5.17 32.84
C LYS A 5 -20.53 -4.41 33.39
N TRP A 6 -19.46 -4.30 32.60
CA TRP A 6 -18.40 -3.33 32.85
C TRP A 6 -18.74 -2.04 32.11
N VAL A 7 -19.06 -1.01 32.88
CA VAL A 7 -19.18 0.38 32.42
C VAL A 7 -17.77 0.96 32.39
N ILE A 8 -17.27 1.30 31.21
CA ILE A 8 -16.04 2.11 31.08
C ILE A 8 -16.49 3.57 31.08
N ALA A 9 -16.25 4.26 32.18
CA ALA A 9 -16.38 5.71 32.26
C ALA A 9 -15.21 6.35 31.47
N ALA A 10 -15.52 7.01 30.36
CA ALA A 10 -14.57 7.83 29.64
C ALA A 10 -14.58 9.25 30.24
N THR A 11 -13.57 9.56 31.05
CA THR A 11 -13.30 10.93 31.49
C THR A 11 -12.67 11.68 30.31
N VAL A 12 -13.43 12.58 29.68
CA VAL A 12 -12.93 13.50 28.67
C VAL A 12 -12.14 14.60 29.37
N CYS A 13 -10.81 14.52 29.29
CA CYS A 13 -9.94 15.62 29.69
C CYS A 13 -9.64 16.47 28.45
N SER A 14 -10.28 17.62 28.36
CA SER A 14 -10.05 18.63 27.31
C SER A 14 -8.71 19.33 27.53
N PHE A 15 -7.71 19.01 26.71
CA PHE A 15 -6.51 19.84 26.56
C PHE A 15 -6.55 20.58 25.23
N LEU A 16 -6.85 21.88 25.31
CA LEU A 16 -6.57 22.86 24.26
C LEU A 16 -5.06 23.08 24.22
N GLY A 17 -4.41 22.58 23.18
CA GLY A 17 -3.01 22.82 22.89
C GLY A 17 -2.66 22.23 21.53
N THR A 18 -2.38 23.10 20.56
CA THR A 18 -1.83 22.75 19.25
C THR A 18 -0.41 22.22 19.42
N LEU A 19 -0.26 20.96 19.78
CA LEU A 19 0.97 20.22 19.60
C LEU A 19 0.83 19.39 18.32
N PRO A 20 1.74 19.51 17.35
CA PRO A 20 1.74 18.58 16.24
C PRO A 20 1.97 17.19 16.82
N LEU A 21 1.02 16.28 16.59
CA LEU A 21 1.12 14.85 16.87
C LEU A 21 2.20 14.23 15.97
N TYR A 22 3.45 14.63 16.16
CA TYR A 22 4.58 13.82 15.75
C TYR A 22 4.66 12.69 16.77
N ALA A 23 4.42 11.46 16.29
CA ALA A 23 4.85 10.27 16.98
C ALA A 23 6.38 10.30 17.11
N GLN A 24 6.89 11.06 18.08
CA GLN A 24 8.28 11.05 18.49
C GLN A 24 8.41 10.08 19.67
N TYR A 25 8.82 8.84 19.40
CA TYR A 25 9.50 8.03 20.42
C TYR A 25 10.35 6.92 19.77
N LYS A 26 11.69 6.81 19.93
CA LYS A 26 12.63 6.62 21.07
C LYS A 26 13.01 5.18 21.46
N SER A 27 12.87 4.21 20.54
CA SER A 27 13.81 3.08 20.48
C SER A 27 14.16 2.80 19.03
N ALA A 28 15.13 3.57 18.53
CA ALA A 28 15.67 3.43 17.19
C ALA A 28 16.76 2.36 17.24
N VAL A 29 16.62 1.30 16.44
CA VAL A 29 17.80 0.60 15.93
C VAL A 29 18.80 1.69 15.50
N LYS A 30 20.02 1.67 16.04
CA LYS A 30 21.00 2.73 15.74
C LYS A 30 21.34 2.66 14.26
N ASN A 31 20.97 3.69 13.50
CA ASN A 31 21.40 3.81 12.11
C ASN A 31 22.81 4.39 12.08
N GLU A 32 23.79 3.55 11.79
CA GLU A 32 25.18 3.99 11.69
C GLU A 32 25.50 4.61 10.32
N SER A 33 24.56 4.58 9.39
CA SER A 33 24.72 5.20 8.08
C SER A 33 24.69 6.73 8.20
N VAL A 34 25.78 7.37 7.81
CA VAL A 34 25.96 8.82 7.81
C VAL A 34 25.49 9.38 6.47
N LEU A 35 24.47 10.23 6.50
CA LEU A 35 23.98 10.91 5.30
C LEU A 35 24.81 12.16 5.02
N LEU A 36 25.44 12.24 3.87
CA LEU A 36 26.30 13.34 3.43
C LEU A 36 25.71 13.98 2.18
N LEU A 37 26.02 15.27 1.97
CA LEU A 37 25.67 16.00 0.74
C LEU A 37 24.17 15.97 0.37
N ASN A 38 23.29 16.10 1.37
CA ASN A 38 21.83 16.11 1.19
C ASN A 38 21.22 17.51 1.36
N GLN A 39 21.89 18.56 0.86
CA GLN A 39 21.44 19.95 0.98
C GLN A 39 20.05 20.18 0.35
N GLU A 40 19.76 19.48 -0.75
CA GLU A 40 18.48 19.54 -1.46
C GLU A 40 17.36 18.74 -0.77
N GLY A 41 17.67 17.99 0.31
CA GLY A 41 16.67 17.21 1.04
C GLY A 41 16.04 16.07 0.24
N ILE A 42 16.76 15.50 -0.73
CA ILE A 42 16.30 14.39 -1.58
C ILE A 42 16.02 13.14 -0.73
N ILE A 43 16.90 12.85 0.24
CA ILE A 43 16.72 11.73 1.18
C ILE A 43 16.01 12.23 2.46
N PRO A 44 14.93 11.57 2.92
CA PRO A 44 14.30 10.41 2.30
C PRO A 44 13.43 10.76 1.08
N LEU A 45 13.36 9.84 0.11
CA LEU A 45 12.54 9.98 -1.09
C LEU A 45 11.04 10.08 -0.73
N LYS A 46 10.39 11.15 -1.18
CA LYS A 46 8.95 11.41 -1.03
C LYS A 46 8.27 11.41 -2.40
N LYS A 47 6.97 11.10 -2.46
CA LYS A 47 6.18 10.97 -3.71
C LYS A 47 6.84 9.98 -4.68
N LEU A 48 6.76 8.69 -4.33
CA LEU A 48 7.53 7.67 -5.04
C LEU A 48 7.12 7.51 -6.52
N ASP A 49 5.93 7.98 -6.86
CA ASP A 49 5.40 8.05 -8.22
C ASP A 49 6.12 9.05 -9.13
N ASP A 50 6.84 10.02 -8.57
CA ASP A 50 7.67 10.97 -9.33
C ASP A 50 8.96 10.31 -9.85
N TYR A 51 9.33 9.13 -9.36
CA TYR A 51 10.61 8.50 -9.68
C TYR A 51 10.46 7.26 -10.58
N LYS A 52 11.24 7.25 -11.65
CA LYS A 52 11.58 6.05 -12.42
C LYS A 52 12.98 5.63 -11.99
N ILE A 53 13.03 4.67 -11.06
CA ILE A 53 14.24 4.30 -10.32
C ILE A 53 14.95 3.15 -11.03
N VAL A 54 16.26 3.33 -11.23
CA VAL A 54 17.19 2.23 -11.52
C VAL A 54 18.13 2.08 -10.34
N ILE A 55 18.24 0.87 -9.82
CA ILE A 55 19.32 0.48 -8.89
C ILE A 55 20.46 -0.08 -9.73
N ALA A 56 21.54 0.70 -9.86
CA ALA A 56 22.71 0.30 -10.64
C ALA A 56 23.85 -0.09 -9.70
N SER A 57 24.42 -1.28 -9.83
CA SER A 57 25.51 -1.72 -8.96
C SER A 57 26.68 -2.33 -9.74
N PRO A 58 27.95 -2.08 -9.34
CA PRO A 58 29.11 -2.74 -9.94
C PRO A 58 29.15 -4.26 -9.67
N SER A 59 28.43 -4.74 -8.64
CA SER A 59 28.36 -6.15 -8.27
C SER A 59 27.01 -6.40 -7.58
N SER A 60 25.94 -6.54 -8.35
CA SER A 60 24.57 -6.69 -7.81
C SER A 60 24.41 -7.88 -6.86
N ASP A 61 25.19 -8.94 -7.07
CA ASP A 61 25.30 -10.12 -6.22
C ASP A 61 25.76 -9.78 -4.78
N LYS A 62 26.56 -8.73 -4.61
CA LYS A 62 27.04 -8.26 -3.30
C LYS A 62 26.04 -7.36 -2.58
N PHE A 63 24.99 -6.90 -3.27
CA PHE A 63 24.01 -5.94 -2.75
C PHE A 63 22.57 -6.48 -2.76
N THR A 64 22.41 -7.79 -2.70
CA THR A 64 21.09 -8.46 -2.71
C THR A 64 20.20 -8.02 -1.56
N ASP A 65 20.75 -7.84 -0.36
CA ASP A 65 20.00 -7.35 0.81
C ASP A 65 19.53 -5.90 0.64
N PHE A 66 20.38 -5.02 0.08
CA PHE A 66 19.99 -3.65 -0.27
C PHE A 66 18.83 -3.66 -1.27
N ILE A 67 18.96 -4.43 -2.35
CA ILE A 67 17.98 -4.54 -3.44
C ILE A 67 16.66 -5.11 -2.90
N ALA A 68 16.70 -6.20 -2.13
CA ALA A 68 15.51 -6.80 -1.52
C ALA A 68 14.80 -5.81 -0.58
N GLN A 69 15.56 -5.07 0.23
CA GLN A 69 15.00 -4.08 1.15
C GLN A 69 14.42 -2.86 0.42
N ALA A 70 15.06 -2.38 -0.65
CA ALA A 70 14.51 -1.35 -1.52
C ALA A 70 13.17 -1.81 -2.13
N GLY A 71 13.08 -3.10 -2.49
CA GLY A 71 11.89 -3.71 -3.06
C GLY A 71 10.67 -3.70 -2.14
N ARG A 72 10.85 -3.47 -0.83
CA ARG A 72 9.75 -3.27 0.14
C ARG A 72 9.07 -1.90 0.00
N TYR A 73 9.71 -0.92 -0.66
CA TYR A 73 9.22 0.46 -0.73
C TYR A 73 8.71 0.88 -2.11
N THR A 74 9.31 0.38 -3.18
CA THR A 74 8.98 0.80 -4.55
C THR A 74 9.41 -0.23 -5.58
N GLU A 75 8.86 -0.10 -6.78
CA GLU A 75 9.34 -0.79 -7.98
C GLU A 75 10.55 -0.06 -8.56
N PHE A 76 11.47 -0.82 -9.15
CA PHE A 76 12.67 -0.33 -9.84
C PHE A 76 13.20 -1.38 -10.82
N GLU A 77 14.05 -0.95 -11.73
CA GLU A 77 14.88 -1.84 -12.53
C GLU A 77 16.26 -2.02 -11.88
N THR A 78 16.89 -3.18 -12.07
CA THR A 78 18.29 -3.41 -11.69
C THR A 78 19.17 -3.44 -12.93
N LYS A 79 20.33 -2.78 -12.87
CA LYS A 79 21.34 -2.76 -13.96
C LYS A 79 22.75 -2.83 -13.39
N GLY A 80 23.71 -3.16 -14.25
CA GLY A 80 25.13 -2.94 -13.97
C GLY A 80 25.51 -1.47 -14.16
N VAL A 81 26.52 -1.01 -13.43
CA VAL A 81 27.02 0.39 -13.54
C VAL A 81 27.72 0.65 -14.87
N GLU A 82 28.21 -0.40 -15.54
CA GLU A 82 28.74 -0.31 -16.89
C GLU A 82 27.69 0.09 -17.95
N LYS A 83 26.39 0.01 -17.61
CA LYS A 83 25.26 0.31 -18.51
C LYS A 83 24.54 1.62 -18.18
N LEU A 84 25.24 2.62 -17.63
CA LEU A 84 24.67 3.95 -17.36
C LEU A 84 24.54 4.83 -18.63
N ASP A 85 24.15 4.22 -19.74
CA ASP A 85 24.07 4.78 -21.09
C ASP A 85 22.61 4.90 -21.56
N GLU A 86 22.32 4.53 -22.82
CA GLU A 86 20.96 4.47 -23.36
C GLU A 86 20.02 3.56 -22.54
N SER A 87 20.55 2.54 -21.85
CA SER A 87 19.73 1.60 -21.09
C SER A 87 18.98 2.24 -19.91
N ILE A 88 19.43 3.41 -19.44
CA ILE A 88 18.80 4.20 -18.36
C ILE A 88 18.12 5.48 -18.87
N LYS A 89 17.92 5.61 -20.20
CA LYS A 89 17.38 6.82 -20.84
C LYS A 89 16.07 7.29 -20.21
N TYR A 90 15.17 6.36 -19.88
CA TYR A 90 13.85 6.66 -19.31
C TYR A 90 13.81 6.73 -17.79
N ALA A 91 14.87 6.29 -17.09
CA ALA A 91 14.98 6.47 -15.65
C ALA A 91 15.21 7.95 -15.34
N ASN A 92 14.68 8.47 -14.25
CA ASN A 92 15.01 9.83 -13.80
C ASN A 92 15.81 9.83 -12.49
N THR A 93 15.95 8.65 -11.85
CA THR A 93 16.61 8.49 -10.57
C THR A 93 17.49 7.25 -10.58
N LEU A 94 18.74 7.42 -10.16
CA LEU A 94 19.73 6.37 -10.01
C LEU A 94 20.06 6.21 -8.53
N ILE A 95 19.99 4.98 -8.04
CA ILE A 95 20.48 4.61 -6.71
C ILE A 95 21.62 3.62 -6.91
N ILE A 96 22.81 3.93 -6.40
CA ILE A 96 24.01 3.16 -6.66
C ILE A 96 24.59 2.64 -5.35
N PRO A 97 24.29 1.39 -4.95
CA PRO A 97 25.01 0.72 -3.88
C PRO A 97 26.36 0.20 -4.39
N LEU A 98 27.44 0.58 -3.71
CA LEU A 98 28.82 0.24 -4.09
C LEU A 98 29.76 0.21 -2.88
N ARG A 99 30.92 -0.45 -3.04
CA ARG A 99 32.01 -0.31 -2.07
C ARG A 99 32.79 0.96 -2.34
N ASP A 100 33.42 1.51 -1.31
CA ASP A 100 34.31 2.66 -1.45
C ASP A 100 35.45 2.42 -2.45
N ALA A 101 35.97 1.19 -2.51
CA ALA A 101 36.97 0.77 -3.49
C ALA A 101 36.47 0.79 -4.96
N ASP A 102 35.16 0.70 -5.18
CA ASP A 102 34.55 0.72 -6.53
C ASP A 102 34.43 2.17 -7.08
N ILE A 103 34.73 3.18 -6.25
CA ILE A 103 34.74 4.59 -6.66
C ILE A 103 35.99 4.85 -7.52
N THR A 104 35.84 4.75 -8.83
CA THR A 104 36.88 5.07 -9.83
C THR A 104 36.64 6.42 -10.48
N ASP A 105 37.67 7.01 -11.10
CA ASP A 105 37.51 8.29 -11.83
C ASP A 105 36.54 8.14 -13.02
N GLN A 106 36.52 6.96 -13.64
CA GLN A 106 35.55 6.62 -14.69
C GLN A 106 34.12 6.66 -14.15
N LEU A 107 33.86 6.06 -12.98
CA LEU A 107 32.54 6.12 -12.35
C LEU A 107 32.17 7.57 -12.04
N VAL A 108 33.07 8.33 -11.40
CA VAL A 108 32.84 9.75 -11.08
C VAL A 108 32.46 10.54 -12.33
N TYR A 109 33.15 10.33 -13.45
CA TYR A 109 32.80 10.95 -14.73
C TYR A 109 31.39 10.56 -15.20
N GLN A 110 31.02 9.27 -15.14
CA GLN A 110 29.68 8.81 -15.49
C GLN A 110 28.60 9.47 -14.61
N LEU A 111 28.84 9.63 -13.31
CA LEU A 111 27.90 10.30 -12.39
C LEU A 111 27.72 11.76 -12.76
N ILE A 112 28.81 12.47 -13.08
CA ILE A 112 28.75 13.87 -13.52
C ILE A 112 27.94 14.00 -14.82
N GLN A 113 28.14 13.10 -15.78
CA GLN A 113 27.39 13.10 -17.04
C GLN A 113 25.90 12.79 -16.82
N ALA A 114 25.59 11.78 -16.00
CA ALA A 114 24.20 11.46 -15.65
C ALA A 114 23.50 12.64 -14.97
N ARG A 115 24.20 13.39 -14.09
CA ARG A 115 23.67 14.60 -13.47
C ARG A 115 23.41 15.71 -14.48
N LYS A 116 24.32 15.94 -15.44
CA LYS A 116 24.12 16.90 -16.54
C LYS A 116 22.89 16.56 -17.39
N ASN A 117 22.54 15.28 -17.46
CA ASN A 117 21.31 14.79 -18.08
C ASN A 117 20.08 14.81 -17.15
N ASN A 118 20.10 15.65 -16.10
CA ASN A 118 19.03 15.85 -15.13
C ASN A 118 18.59 14.57 -14.38
N LYS A 119 19.46 13.57 -14.26
CA LYS A 119 19.19 12.41 -13.39
C LYS A 119 19.44 12.78 -11.93
N LYS A 120 18.51 12.39 -11.05
CA LYS A 120 18.74 12.39 -9.60
C LYS A 120 19.62 11.20 -9.25
N ILE A 121 20.69 11.39 -8.49
CA ILE A 121 21.65 10.33 -8.18
C ILE A 121 21.84 10.25 -6.67
N ILE A 122 21.77 9.04 -6.13
CA ILE A 122 22.03 8.72 -4.72
C ILE A 122 23.09 7.62 -4.67
N LEU A 123 24.15 7.83 -3.89
CA LEU A 123 25.14 6.78 -3.62
C LEU A 123 24.89 6.17 -2.25
N ALA A 124 24.93 4.84 -2.16
CA ALA A 124 25.04 4.10 -0.90
C ALA A 124 26.43 3.46 -0.86
N VAL A 125 27.35 4.08 -0.12
CA VAL A 125 28.78 3.74 -0.11
C VAL A 125 29.10 2.94 1.16
N PHE A 126 29.70 1.77 0.97
CA PHE A 126 30.06 0.86 2.05
C PHE A 126 31.58 0.62 2.11
N GLY A 127 32.17 0.63 3.30
CA GLY A 127 33.58 0.26 3.52
C GLY A 127 34.39 1.31 4.27
N SER A 128 35.72 1.24 4.17
CA SER A 128 36.63 2.00 5.03
C SER A 128 36.52 3.53 4.90
N GLY A 129 35.98 4.01 3.78
CA GLY A 129 35.86 5.41 3.37
C GLY A 129 37.03 5.91 2.52
N SER A 130 37.91 5.00 2.07
CA SER A 130 39.10 5.30 1.25
C SER A 130 38.75 6.00 -0.08
N GLY A 131 37.59 5.70 -0.66
CA GLY A 131 37.12 6.29 -1.92
C GLY A 131 36.37 7.62 -1.77
N LEU A 132 36.05 8.08 -0.55
CA LEU A 132 35.25 9.29 -0.36
C LEU A 132 35.92 10.55 -0.92
N SER A 133 37.25 10.66 -0.84
CA SER A 133 38.00 11.81 -1.37
C SER A 133 37.81 12.01 -2.88
N LYS A 134 37.51 10.96 -3.65
CA LYS A 134 37.23 11.06 -5.09
C LYS A 134 35.88 11.71 -5.39
N LEU A 135 34.98 11.79 -4.41
CA LEU A 135 33.67 12.43 -4.53
C LEU A 135 33.71 13.93 -4.20
N ASN A 136 34.87 14.51 -3.89
CA ASN A 136 35.02 15.93 -3.52
C ASN A 136 34.42 16.92 -4.54
N ASN A 137 34.40 16.55 -5.82
CA ASN A 137 33.94 17.42 -6.90
C ASN A 137 32.48 17.12 -7.34
N ILE A 138 31.71 16.36 -6.55
CA ILE A 138 30.32 16.03 -6.88
C ILE A 138 29.40 16.41 -5.71
N THR A 139 28.24 17.00 -6.05
CA THR A 139 27.25 17.50 -5.09
C THR A 139 26.01 16.60 -5.02
N LEU A 140 26.20 15.29 -4.87
CA LEU A 140 25.10 14.32 -4.82
C LEU A 140 24.99 13.67 -3.43
N PRO A 141 23.77 13.30 -2.97
CA PRO A 141 23.60 12.61 -1.70
C PRO A 141 24.41 11.32 -1.62
N VAL A 142 25.19 11.19 -0.55
CA VAL A 142 25.99 9.99 -0.24
C VAL A 142 25.56 9.46 1.11
N LEU A 143 25.04 8.24 1.15
CA LEU A 143 24.80 7.53 2.39
C LEU A 143 25.99 6.59 2.65
N PHE A 144 26.82 6.96 3.62
CA PHE A 144 28.06 6.25 3.92
C PHE A 144 27.91 5.36 5.15
N ASN A 145 28.39 4.11 5.06
CA ASN A 145 28.48 3.20 6.21
C ASN A 145 29.83 2.47 6.19
N THR A 146 30.49 2.37 7.34
CA THR A 146 31.79 1.69 7.44
C THR A 146 31.69 0.17 7.34
N ASN A 147 30.51 -0.37 7.68
CA ASN A 147 30.20 -1.79 7.61
C ASN A 147 29.61 -2.16 6.24
N THR A 148 29.90 -3.38 5.77
CA THR A 148 29.44 -3.91 4.48
C THR A 148 28.42 -5.05 4.63
N ASP A 149 28.00 -5.37 5.86
CA ASP A 149 27.11 -6.48 6.15
C ASP A 149 25.65 -6.26 5.69
N SER A 150 24.85 -7.33 5.82
CA SER A 150 23.43 -7.36 5.48
C SER A 150 22.63 -6.24 6.16
N GLN A 151 22.94 -5.94 7.42
CA GLN A 151 22.19 -4.96 8.21
C GLN A 151 22.51 -3.53 7.75
N ALA A 152 23.78 -3.23 7.46
CA ALA A 152 24.20 -1.95 6.91
C ALA A 152 23.51 -1.69 5.56
N GLN A 153 23.44 -2.70 4.69
CA GLN A 153 22.74 -2.61 3.41
C GLN A 153 21.24 -2.34 3.57
N LYS A 154 20.57 -3.08 4.46
CA LYS A 154 19.13 -2.87 4.75
C LYS A 154 18.89 -1.48 5.32
N ASN A 155 19.68 -1.06 6.31
CA ASN A 155 19.58 0.27 6.92
C ASN A 155 19.76 1.38 5.87
N ALA A 156 20.70 1.22 4.94
CA ALA A 156 20.93 2.18 3.88
C ALA A 156 19.70 2.33 2.97
N ALA A 157 19.15 1.21 2.49
CA ALA A 157 17.93 1.22 1.69
C ALA A 157 16.75 1.84 2.46
N MET A 158 16.53 1.43 3.71
CA MET A 158 15.48 2.01 4.56
C MET A 158 15.67 3.51 4.77
N THR A 159 16.90 4.01 4.90
CA THR A 159 17.16 5.44 5.06
C THR A 159 16.78 6.22 3.81
N ILE A 160 17.19 5.72 2.63
CA ILE A 160 16.89 6.33 1.33
C ILE A 160 15.37 6.47 1.13
N PHE A 161 14.61 5.43 1.48
CA PHE A 161 13.15 5.42 1.34
C PHE A 161 12.40 5.93 2.57
N GLY A 162 13.10 6.36 3.63
CA GLY A 162 12.48 6.95 4.82
C GLY A 162 11.89 5.96 5.84
N GLY A 163 12.18 4.66 5.71
CA GLY A 163 11.90 3.68 6.76
C GLY A 163 12.82 3.81 7.99
N MET A 164 13.94 4.53 7.88
CA MET A 164 14.86 4.77 9.00
C MET A 164 15.38 6.21 8.97
N SER A 165 15.47 6.86 10.12
CA SER A 165 16.15 8.17 10.24
C SER A 165 17.67 7.99 10.17
N SER A 166 18.38 8.94 9.56
CA SER A 166 19.83 9.09 9.72
C SER A 166 20.11 10.23 10.69
N THR A 167 20.92 9.97 11.70
CA THR A 167 21.39 10.97 12.68
C THR A 167 22.88 10.85 12.97
N ALA A 168 23.54 9.82 12.41
CA ALA A 168 24.96 9.57 12.59
C ALA A 168 25.79 10.67 11.93
N LYS A 169 26.98 10.91 12.47
CA LYS A 169 27.98 11.85 11.96
C LYS A 169 29.28 11.11 11.70
N LEU A 170 30.10 11.64 10.79
CA LEU A 170 31.45 11.12 10.57
C LEU A 170 32.27 11.21 11.87
N ASP A 171 32.93 10.13 12.23
CA ASP A 171 33.79 10.01 13.41
C ASP A 171 35.21 10.54 13.16
N LYS A 172 35.63 10.59 11.89
CA LYS A 172 36.90 11.14 11.42
C LYS A 172 36.74 11.91 10.11
N THR A 173 37.80 12.64 9.74
CA THR A 173 37.89 13.36 8.48
C THR A 173 38.43 12.43 7.38
N TYR A 174 37.74 12.39 6.25
CA TYR A 174 38.10 11.61 5.05
C TYR A 174 38.62 12.49 3.92
N SER A 175 38.18 13.74 3.86
CA SER A 175 38.66 14.74 2.91
C SER A 175 38.29 16.15 3.39
N PHE A 176 38.68 17.17 2.62
CA PHE A 176 38.26 18.56 2.86
C PHE A 176 36.73 18.73 2.93
N TYR A 177 35.97 17.96 2.14
CA TYR A 177 34.50 18.02 2.08
C TYR A 177 33.81 17.03 3.03
N PHE A 178 34.51 15.97 3.43
CA PHE A 178 33.99 14.93 4.32
C PHE A 178 34.70 14.99 5.67
N GLN A 179 34.36 16.01 6.46
CA GLN A 179 34.99 16.30 7.75
C GLN A 179 34.32 15.56 8.90
N LYS A 180 35.11 15.28 9.96
CA LYS A 180 34.58 14.80 11.24
C LYS A 180 33.41 15.68 11.71
N GLY A 181 32.34 15.05 12.18
CA GLY A 181 31.12 15.72 12.62
C GLY A 181 30.11 16.01 11.51
N ALA A 182 30.46 15.84 10.23
CA ALA A 182 29.52 16.01 9.13
C ALA A 182 28.46 14.90 9.09
N GLY A 183 27.24 15.26 8.71
CA GLY A 183 26.12 14.35 8.55
C GLY A 183 24.80 15.13 8.57
N PHE A 184 23.86 14.80 7.70
CA PHE A 184 22.51 15.36 7.67
C PHE A 184 21.59 14.53 8.55
N ASN A 185 20.64 15.18 9.21
CA ASN A 185 19.62 14.50 9.98
C ASN A 185 18.36 14.32 9.13
N THR A 186 17.73 13.16 9.24
CA THR A 186 16.41 12.90 8.64
C THR A 186 15.45 12.34 9.68
N ASN A 187 14.15 12.38 9.36
CA ASN A 187 13.11 11.73 10.16
C ASN A 187 12.63 10.47 9.43
N GLN A 188 12.20 9.47 10.20
CA GLN A 188 11.44 8.36 9.65
C GLN A 188 10.10 8.87 9.10
N THR A 189 9.76 8.48 7.89
CA THR A 189 8.53 8.85 7.17
C THR A 189 7.75 7.65 6.65
N ARG A 190 8.31 6.45 6.72
CA ARG A 190 7.70 5.17 6.31
C ARG A 190 7.98 4.08 7.34
N LEU A 191 7.37 2.91 7.15
CA LEU A 191 7.61 1.77 8.02
C LEU A 191 9.08 1.34 7.95
N GLN A 192 9.68 1.11 9.10
CA GLN A 192 10.95 0.41 9.25
C GLN A 192 10.68 -1.10 9.17
N TYR A 193 11.56 -1.87 8.54
CA TYR A 193 11.52 -3.33 8.56
C TYR A 193 12.67 -3.85 9.41
N THR A 194 12.36 -4.55 10.50
CA THR A 194 13.32 -5.04 11.48
C THR A 194 12.92 -6.45 11.93
N ASP A 195 13.85 -7.15 12.57
CA ASP A 195 13.56 -8.37 13.33
C ASP A 195 12.97 -8.06 14.72
N GLY A 196 12.84 -6.77 15.05
CA GLY A 196 12.23 -6.29 16.27
C GLY A 196 13.10 -6.47 17.52
N GLN A 197 14.39 -6.80 17.40
CA GLN A 197 15.28 -7.00 18.56
C GLN A 197 15.37 -5.79 19.49
N SER A 198 15.14 -4.58 18.99
CA SER A 198 15.09 -3.34 19.78
C SER A 198 13.74 -3.07 20.45
N SER A 199 12.76 -3.94 20.26
CA SER A 199 11.43 -3.83 20.87
C SER A 199 11.48 -4.21 22.35
N PRO A 200 10.80 -3.47 23.25
CA PRO A 200 10.68 -3.87 24.66
C PRO A 200 9.79 -5.11 24.86
N LEU A 201 9.15 -5.60 23.79
CA LEU A 201 8.31 -6.77 23.83
C LEU A 201 9.14 -8.06 23.90
N ASN A 202 8.70 -9.04 24.67
CA ASN A 202 9.24 -10.39 24.59
C ASN A 202 8.77 -11.04 23.27
N LEU A 203 9.51 -10.80 22.19
CA LEU A 203 9.17 -11.27 20.86
C LEU A 203 9.08 -12.79 20.80
N ASN A 204 10.02 -13.51 21.41
CA ASN A 204 9.99 -14.99 21.43
C ASN A 204 8.67 -15.54 22.00
N LYS A 205 8.19 -14.95 23.11
CA LYS A 205 6.90 -15.35 23.70
C LYS A 205 5.73 -14.97 22.79
N LEU A 206 5.77 -13.78 22.19
CA LEU A 206 4.72 -13.27 21.32
C LEU A 206 4.60 -14.10 20.03
N THR A 207 5.70 -14.28 19.31
CA THR A 207 5.74 -14.99 18.03
C THR A 207 5.43 -16.47 18.20
N LYS A 208 5.89 -17.11 19.29
CA LYS A 208 5.51 -18.49 19.62
C LYS A 208 3.99 -18.64 19.77
N LYS A 209 3.32 -17.74 20.48
CA LYS A 209 1.85 -17.79 20.64
C LYS A 209 1.12 -17.55 19.31
N ILE A 210 1.64 -16.67 18.46
CA ILE A 210 1.07 -16.42 17.13
C ILE A 210 1.23 -17.67 16.26
N ASP A 211 2.40 -18.29 16.28
CA ASP A 211 2.68 -19.55 15.58
C ASP A 211 1.72 -20.65 16.03
N GLU A 212 1.46 -20.78 17.34
CA GLU A 212 0.50 -21.74 17.91
C GLU A 212 -0.93 -21.48 17.42
N ILE A 213 -1.41 -20.24 17.45
CA ILE A 213 -2.76 -19.87 17.00
C ILE A 213 -2.92 -20.10 15.48
N ALA A 214 -1.91 -19.70 14.69
CA ALA A 214 -1.93 -19.91 13.25
C ALA A 214 -1.95 -21.41 12.91
N ALA A 215 -1.12 -22.20 13.60
CA ALA A 215 -1.08 -23.66 13.45
C ALA A 215 -2.41 -24.31 13.86
N GLU A 216 -3.04 -23.87 14.95
CA GLU A 216 -4.35 -24.34 15.38
C GLU A 216 -5.42 -24.05 14.32
N ALA A 217 -5.49 -22.81 13.82
CA ALA A 217 -6.46 -22.41 12.81
C ALA A 217 -6.35 -23.23 11.52
N ILE A 218 -5.11 -23.53 11.10
CA ILE A 218 -4.85 -24.38 9.92
C ILE A 218 -5.21 -25.84 10.19
N THR A 219 -4.81 -26.38 11.34
CA THR A 219 -5.05 -27.78 11.72
C THR A 219 -6.54 -28.07 11.86
N LYS A 220 -7.30 -27.13 12.44
CA LYS A 220 -8.76 -27.20 12.58
C LYS A 220 -9.51 -26.80 11.31
N GLN A 221 -8.81 -26.55 10.22
CA GLN A 221 -9.36 -26.15 8.92
C GLN A 221 -10.23 -24.88 8.97
N ALA A 222 -9.96 -23.94 9.89
CA ALA A 222 -10.60 -22.62 9.88
C ALA A 222 -10.08 -21.74 8.73
N THR A 223 -8.83 -21.95 8.31
CA THR A 223 -8.22 -21.33 7.12
C THR A 223 -7.13 -22.26 6.55
N PRO A 224 -6.90 -22.33 5.23
CA PRO A 224 -5.78 -23.10 4.66
C PRO A 224 -4.41 -22.46 4.91
N GLY A 225 -4.38 -21.14 5.12
CA GLY A 225 -3.16 -20.37 5.35
C GLY A 225 -3.45 -18.95 5.84
N ALA A 226 -2.41 -18.23 6.24
CA ALA A 226 -2.52 -16.87 6.75
C ALA A 226 -1.21 -16.10 6.57
N VAL A 227 -1.29 -14.78 6.61
CA VAL A 227 -0.12 -13.90 6.81
C VAL A 227 -0.41 -13.03 8.03
N VAL A 228 0.55 -12.95 8.95
CA VAL A 228 0.47 -12.09 10.13
C VAL A 228 1.61 -11.09 10.08
N MET A 229 1.26 -9.81 10.20
CA MET A 229 2.21 -8.69 10.29
C MET A 229 1.92 -7.89 11.57
N ILE A 230 2.95 -7.57 12.33
CA ILE A 230 2.84 -6.71 13.53
C ILE A 230 3.67 -5.47 13.31
N ILE A 231 2.99 -4.34 13.45
CA ILE A 231 3.60 -3.02 13.40
C ILE A 231 3.48 -2.41 14.79
N LYS A 232 4.61 -1.97 15.33
CA LYS A 232 4.68 -1.23 16.59
C LYS A 232 5.61 -0.04 16.39
N ASP A 233 5.11 1.16 16.69
CA ASP A 233 5.88 2.40 16.66
C ASP A 233 6.60 2.66 15.31
N GLY A 234 5.88 2.44 14.21
CA GLY A 234 6.43 2.60 12.85
C GLY A 234 7.37 1.47 12.41
N GLN A 235 7.56 0.43 13.21
CA GLN A 235 8.45 -0.69 12.92
C GLN A 235 7.64 -1.97 12.68
N VAL A 236 7.91 -2.65 11.57
CA VAL A 236 7.49 -4.03 11.34
C VAL A 236 8.41 -4.90 12.18
N ILE A 237 7.88 -5.48 13.25
CA ILE A 237 8.64 -6.30 14.22
C ILE A 237 8.36 -7.80 14.06
N PHE A 238 7.37 -8.14 13.25
CA PHE A 238 7.03 -9.52 12.92
C PHE A 238 6.26 -9.55 11.61
N GLU A 239 6.61 -10.47 10.72
CA GLU A 239 5.89 -10.72 9.47
C GLU A 239 6.14 -12.16 9.01
N LYS A 240 5.09 -12.97 8.90
CA LYS A 240 5.23 -14.40 8.57
C LYS A 240 4.01 -14.92 7.82
N GLY A 241 4.28 -15.76 6.82
CA GLY A 241 3.28 -16.57 6.12
C GLY A 241 3.16 -17.97 6.73
N TYR A 242 1.94 -18.51 6.73
CA TYR A 242 1.59 -19.81 7.30
C TYR A 242 0.71 -20.60 6.33
N GLY A 243 0.90 -21.92 6.33
CA GLY A 243 0.04 -22.83 5.57
C GLY A 243 0.16 -22.65 4.06
N PHE A 244 -0.95 -22.82 3.38
CA PHE A 244 -1.03 -22.91 1.92
C PHE A 244 -2.22 -22.11 1.38
N HIS A 245 -2.25 -21.90 0.07
CA HIS A 245 -3.33 -21.18 -0.61
C HIS A 245 -4.67 -21.90 -0.47
N THR A 246 -4.64 -23.24 -0.47
CA THR A 246 -5.83 -24.08 -0.28
C THR A 246 -5.50 -25.30 0.59
N TYR A 247 -6.53 -26.06 1.00
CA TYR A 247 -6.35 -27.29 1.78
C TYR A 247 -5.67 -28.42 1.01
N ASP A 248 -5.48 -28.30 -0.30
CA ASP A 248 -4.71 -29.27 -1.10
C ASP A 248 -3.20 -29.18 -0.88
N LYS A 249 -2.74 -28.14 -0.17
CA LYS A 249 -1.34 -27.92 0.24
C LYS A 249 -0.34 -27.88 -0.92
N LYS A 250 -0.76 -27.40 -2.11
CA LYS A 250 0.14 -27.32 -3.28
C LYS A 250 1.03 -26.08 -3.30
N THR A 251 0.50 -24.93 -2.88
CA THR A 251 1.20 -23.64 -2.97
C THR A 251 1.32 -23.02 -1.59
N PRO A 252 2.54 -22.89 -1.03
CA PRO A 252 2.74 -22.26 0.27
C PRO A 252 2.30 -20.79 0.28
N THR A 253 1.75 -20.35 1.40
CA THR A 253 1.42 -18.94 1.62
C THR A 253 2.67 -18.18 2.07
N THR A 254 2.95 -17.08 1.40
CA THR A 254 4.12 -16.23 1.63
C THR A 254 3.70 -14.79 1.90
N ILE A 255 4.60 -14.02 2.51
CA ILE A 255 4.39 -12.59 2.79
C ILE A 255 4.28 -11.72 1.52
N GLY A 256 4.52 -12.28 0.34
CA GLY A 256 4.36 -11.59 -0.95
C GLY A 256 3.04 -11.91 -1.65
N ASN A 257 2.24 -12.86 -1.13
CA ASN A 257 0.98 -13.23 -1.77
C ASN A 257 -0.10 -12.17 -1.55
N ILE A 258 -0.91 -11.94 -2.57
CA ILE A 258 -1.90 -10.87 -2.63
C ILE A 258 -3.26 -11.40 -2.16
N PHE A 259 -3.85 -10.72 -1.17
CA PHE A 259 -5.14 -11.10 -0.57
C PHE A 259 -6.26 -10.16 -1.01
N ASP A 260 -7.48 -10.68 -1.17
CA ASP A 260 -8.70 -9.86 -1.22
C ASP A 260 -8.98 -9.29 0.18
N LEU A 261 -9.11 -7.97 0.28
CA LEU A 261 -9.32 -7.25 1.52
C LEU A 261 -10.78 -7.16 1.97
N ALA A 262 -11.74 -7.59 1.13
CA ALA A 262 -13.15 -7.52 1.47
C ALA A 262 -13.55 -6.12 1.97
N SER A 263 -14.25 -6.02 3.11
CA SER A 263 -14.71 -4.76 3.67
C SER A 263 -13.61 -3.82 4.18
N VAL A 264 -12.35 -4.26 4.29
CA VAL A 264 -11.23 -3.33 4.57
C VAL A 264 -11.05 -2.32 3.43
N SER A 265 -11.56 -2.63 2.22
CA SER A 265 -11.64 -1.68 1.10
C SER A 265 -12.33 -0.36 1.46
N LYS A 266 -13.31 -0.39 2.37
CA LYS A 266 -14.05 0.81 2.79
C LYS A 266 -13.11 1.83 3.42
N ILE A 267 -12.24 1.38 4.33
CA ILE A 267 -11.29 2.25 5.04
C ILE A 267 -9.99 2.48 4.24
N ALA A 268 -9.59 1.54 3.39
CA ALA A 268 -8.36 1.64 2.61
C ALA A 268 -8.55 2.39 1.28
N GLY A 269 -9.78 2.45 0.76
CA GLY A 269 -10.13 3.03 -0.52
C GLY A 269 -11.17 4.15 -0.42
N THR A 270 -12.39 3.83 0.01
CA THR A 270 -13.52 4.79 0.00
C THR A 270 -13.30 5.96 0.93
N THR A 271 -13.04 5.70 2.21
CA THR A 271 -12.85 6.74 3.21
C THR A 271 -11.76 7.75 2.83
N PRO A 272 -10.52 7.38 2.46
CA PRO A 272 -9.50 8.36 2.13
C PRO A 272 -9.86 9.20 0.90
N VAL A 273 -10.56 8.64 -0.09
CA VAL A 273 -11.04 9.41 -1.25
C VAL A 273 -12.07 10.46 -0.81
N ILE A 274 -13.10 10.06 -0.06
CA ILE A 274 -14.14 11.01 0.38
C ILE A 274 -13.57 12.07 1.31
N MET A 275 -12.68 11.69 2.24
CA MET A 275 -12.05 12.66 3.15
C MET A 275 -11.14 13.63 2.39
N ARG A 276 -10.38 13.17 1.38
CA ARG A 276 -9.56 14.06 0.54
C ARG A 276 -10.41 15.05 -0.26
N LEU A 277 -11.50 14.58 -0.84
CA LEU A 277 -12.42 15.46 -1.57
C LEU A 277 -13.14 16.43 -0.62
N THR A 278 -13.33 16.04 0.65
CA THR A 278 -13.83 16.93 1.70
C THR A 278 -12.81 18.01 2.09
N GLU A 279 -11.55 17.63 2.31
CA GLU A 279 -10.44 18.58 2.55
C GLU A 279 -10.27 19.59 1.40
N GLN A 280 -10.58 19.17 0.17
CA GLN A 280 -10.51 20.01 -1.03
C GLN A 280 -11.77 20.84 -1.28
N HIS A 281 -12.77 20.77 -0.40
CA HIS A 281 -14.08 21.41 -0.55
C HIS A 281 -14.86 20.98 -1.82
N VAL A 282 -14.52 19.82 -2.40
CA VAL A 282 -15.25 19.22 -3.53
C VAL A 282 -16.50 18.47 -3.03
N ILE A 283 -16.41 17.85 -1.84
CA ILE A 283 -17.54 17.21 -1.16
C ILE A 283 -17.76 17.88 0.19
N ASN A 284 -19.01 18.18 0.50
CA ASN A 284 -19.48 18.53 1.83
C ASN A 284 -20.29 17.36 2.40
N LEU A 285 -19.84 16.80 3.54
CA LEU A 285 -20.51 15.67 4.19
C LEU A 285 -21.90 16.04 4.76
N ASP A 286 -22.17 17.31 5.03
CA ASP A 286 -23.46 17.77 5.54
C ASP A 286 -24.49 18.03 4.43
N SER A 287 -24.06 17.98 3.17
CA SER A 287 -24.95 17.96 2.01
C SER A 287 -25.61 16.58 1.84
N THR A 288 -26.63 16.54 1.01
CA THR A 288 -27.46 15.35 0.78
C THR A 288 -27.01 14.56 -0.45
N ILE A 289 -27.42 13.29 -0.55
CA ILE A 289 -27.14 12.47 -1.74
C ILE A 289 -27.70 13.12 -3.01
N GLY A 290 -28.90 13.71 -2.92
CA GLY A 290 -29.54 14.38 -4.05
C GLY A 290 -28.73 15.56 -4.59
N ASP A 291 -27.96 16.25 -3.75
CA ASP A 291 -27.13 17.38 -4.18
C ASP A 291 -26.00 16.96 -5.12
N TYR A 292 -25.54 15.71 -5.02
CA TYR A 292 -24.43 15.18 -5.84
C TYR A 292 -24.90 14.23 -6.95
N LEU A 293 -25.99 13.50 -6.72
CA LEU A 293 -26.47 12.44 -7.62
C LEU A 293 -27.86 12.78 -8.13
N TYR A 294 -27.93 13.23 -9.39
CA TYR A 294 -29.20 13.59 -10.03
C TYR A 294 -30.24 12.46 -9.98
N GLN A 295 -29.82 11.19 -10.17
CA GLN A 295 -30.73 10.04 -10.14
C GLN A 295 -31.37 9.82 -8.76
N ALA A 296 -30.77 10.33 -7.67
CA ALA A 296 -31.33 10.22 -6.33
C ALA A 296 -32.42 11.28 -6.05
N GLN A 297 -32.53 12.33 -6.88
CA GLN A 297 -33.53 13.40 -6.70
C GLN A 297 -34.97 12.89 -6.73
N ALA A 298 -35.23 11.80 -7.45
CA ALA A 298 -36.55 11.20 -7.58
C ALA A 298 -36.79 10.01 -6.63
N THR A 299 -35.92 9.79 -5.64
CA THR A 299 -35.99 8.61 -4.76
C THR A 299 -36.09 8.96 -3.28
N ASN A 300 -36.37 7.94 -2.47
CA ASN A 300 -36.40 8.05 -1.00
C ASN A 300 -35.02 8.34 -0.37
N LYS A 301 -33.95 8.48 -1.16
CA LYS A 301 -32.59 8.77 -0.70
C LYS A 301 -32.16 10.22 -0.88
N LYS A 302 -32.93 11.03 -1.63
CA LYS A 302 -32.60 12.42 -1.94
C LYS A 302 -32.05 13.21 -0.76
N ASN A 303 -32.79 13.21 0.35
CA ASN A 303 -32.53 14.10 1.50
C ASN A 303 -31.61 13.49 2.57
N ILE A 304 -31.00 12.33 2.31
CA ILE A 304 -30.11 11.68 3.28
C ILE A 304 -28.74 12.34 3.20
N SER A 305 -28.16 12.73 4.33
CA SER A 305 -26.84 13.36 4.37
C SER A 305 -25.73 12.37 4.03
N LEU A 306 -24.69 12.84 3.35
CA LEU A 306 -23.49 12.04 3.08
C LEU A 306 -22.79 11.59 4.37
N ARG A 307 -22.85 12.41 5.44
CA ARG A 307 -22.35 12.06 6.77
C ARG A 307 -23.01 10.79 7.30
N SER A 308 -24.34 10.73 7.29
CA SER A 308 -25.07 9.53 7.75
C SER A 308 -24.75 8.30 6.88
N VAL A 309 -24.49 8.49 5.59
CA VAL A 309 -24.05 7.40 4.71
C VAL A 309 -22.67 6.88 5.11
N MET A 310 -21.69 7.77 5.34
CA MET A 310 -20.33 7.37 5.78
C MET A 310 -20.33 6.66 7.15
N LEU A 311 -21.25 7.03 8.04
CA LEU A 311 -21.40 6.44 9.37
C LEU A 311 -22.22 5.14 9.40
N HIS A 312 -22.75 4.70 8.26
CA HIS A 312 -23.72 3.60 8.21
C HIS A 312 -24.99 3.86 9.06
N GLU A 313 -25.43 5.12 9.14
CA GLU A 313 -26.62 5.56 9.87
C GLU A 313 -27.74 6.04 8.92
N ALA A 314 -27.53 5.91 7.61
CA ALA A 314 -28.47 6.30 6.57
C ALA A 314 -29.74 5.43 6.50
N GLY A 315 -29.86 4.37 7.32
CA GLY A 315 -30.99 3.46 7.32
C GLY A 315 -31.09 2.56 6.08
N PHE A 316 -30.04 2.44 5.29
CA PHE A 316 -30.03 1.65 4.06
C PHE A 316 -30.25 0.16 4.31
N THR A 317 -30.86 -0.51 3.33
CA THR A 317 -30.86 -1.98 3.24
C THR A 317 -29.42 -2.50 3.35
N PRO A 318 -29.10 -3.43 4.27
CA PRO A 318 -27.73 -3.91 4.46
C PRO A 318 -27.09 -4.46 3.18
N PHE A 319 -27.81 -5.34 2.49
CA PHE A 319 -27.35 -6.06 1.31
C PHE A 319 -28.54 -6.42 0.42
N ILE A 320 -28.35 -6.34 -0.89
CA ILE A 320 -29.34 -6.77 -1.90
C ILE A 320 -28.72 -7.94 -2.68
N PRO A 321 -29.32 -9.15 -2.63
CA PRO A 321 -28.75 -10.35 -3.24
C PRO A 321 -29.03 -10.42 -4.75
N PHE A 322 -28.49 -9.47 -5.53
CA PHE A 322 -28.72 -9.35 -6.97
C PHE A 322 -28.52 -10.66 -7.76
N TYR A 323 -27.55 -11.46 -7.34
CA TYR A 323 -27.23 -12.75 -7.96
C TYR A 323 -28.37 -13.77 -7.90
N ARG A 324 -29.33 -13.63 -6.97
CA ARG A 324 -30.51 -14.51 -6.86
C ARG A 324 -31.61 -14.17 -7.86
N ASN A 325 -31.60 -12.94 -8.40
CA ASN A 325 -32.62 -12.42 -9.29
C ASN A 325 -32.13 -12.29 -10.74
N LEU A 326 -31.00 -12.94 -11.07
CA LEU A 326 -30.48 -12.97 -12.44
C LEU A 326 -31.46 -13.72 -13.34
N LYS A 327 -31.77 -13.11 -14.49
CA LYS A 327 -32.62 -13.68 -15.53
C LYS A 327 -31.78 -14.58 -16.45
N PRO A 328 -32.41 -15.53 -17.15
CA PRO A 328 -31.74 -16.25 -18.23
C PRO A 328 -31.12 -15.26 -19.23
N GLY A 329 -29.82 -15.40 -19.48
CA GLY A 329 -29.05 -14.50 -20.36
C GLY A 329 -28.45 -13.27 -19.68
N ASP A 330 -28.58 -13.09 -18.36
CA ASP A 330 -27.82 -12.05 -17.63
C ASP A 330 -26.37 -12.49 -17.34
N LEU A 331 -26.14 -13.80 -17.28
CA LEU A 331 -24.86 -14.41 -16.95
C LEU A 331 -24.51 -15.50 -17.96
N GLU A 332 -23.34 -15.37 -18.56
CA GLU A 332 -22.84 -16.26 -19.61
C GLU A 332 -21.48 -16.86 -19.25
N ARG A 333 -21.21 -18.07 -19.75
CA ARG A 333 -19.93 -18.75 -19.53
C ARG A 333 -18.84 -18.33 -20.52
N ARG A 334 -19.23 -17.64 -21.60
CA ARG A 334 -18.33 -17.20 -22.67
C ARG A 334 -18.43 -15.70 -22.86
N PHE A 335 -17.29 -15.11 -23.21
CA PHE A 335 -17.22 -13.71 -23.60
C PHE A 335 -18.05 -13.49 -24.87
N SER A 336 -18.79 -12.39 -24.91
CA SER A 336 -19.51 -11.94 -26.11
C SER A 336 -19.60 -10.41 -26.15
N ALA A 337 -20.07 -9.86 -27.27
CA ALA A 337 -20.25 -8.41 -27.41
C ALA A 337 -21.17 -7.84 -26.32
N SER A 338 -22.19 -8.59 -25.90
CA SER A 338 -23.15 -8.24 -24.84
C SER A 338 -22.70 -8.63 -23.42
N HIS A 339 -21.69 -9.49 -23.28
CA HIS A 339 -21.21 -10.02 -21.99
C HIS A 339 -19.71 -9.85 -21.84
N GLN A 340 -19.30 -8.63 -21.53
CA GLN A 340 -17.89 -8.29 -21.38
C GLN A 340 -17.48 -8.23 -19.90
N VAL A 341 -18.41 -8.11 -18.95
CA VAL A 341 -18.09 -7.93 -17.54
C VAL A 341 -17.67 -9.25 -16.91
N LYS A 342 -16.36 -9.53 -16.88
CA LYS A 342 -15.83 -10.76 -16.26
C LYS A 342 -15.95 -10.69 -14.73
N VAL A 343 -16.77 -11.57 -14.15
CA VAL A 343 -17.03 -11.66 -12.70
C VAL A 343 -16.33 -12.85 -12.03
N ALA A 344 -15.89 -13.83 -12.82
CA ALA A 344 -14.97 -14.89 -12.44
C ALA A 344 -14.34 -15.54 -13.70
N ASP A 345 -13.47 -16.52 -13.52
CA ASP A 345 -12.98 -17.33 -14.64
C ASP A 345 -14.16 -18.02 -15.34
N SER A 346 -14.25 -17.83 -16.67
CA SER A 346 -15.36 -18.31 -17.52
C SER A 346 -16.75 -17.91 -17.02
N CYS A 347 -16.89 -16.68 -16.50
CA CYS A 347 -18.16 -16.14 -16.01
C CYS A 347 -18.26 -14.64 -16.34
N TYR A 348 -19.23 -14.27 -17.18
CA TYR A 348 -19.39 -12.93 -17.74
C TYR A 348 -20.82 -12.45 -17.54
N LEU A 349 -20.97 -11.27 -16.95
CA LEU A 349 -22.25 -10.63 -16.75
C LEU A 349 -22.60 -9.72 -17.93
N LEU A 350 -23.90 -9.57 -18.18
CA LEU A 350 -24.47 -8.63 -19.13
C LEU A 350 -23.88 -7.23 -18.94
N ASN A 351 -23.53 -6.60 -20.05
CA ASN A 351 -23.03 -5.24 -20.05
C ASN A 351 -24.03 -4.31 -19.37
N ASN A 352 -23.52 -3.35 -18.60
CA ASN A 352 -24.31 -2.33 -17.91
C ASN A 352 -25.30 -2.84 -16.85
N TYR A 353 -25.29 -4.12 -16.48
CA TYR A 353 -26.17 -4.65 -15.43
C TYR A 353 -26.14 -3.83 -14.13
N TYR A 354 -24.96 -3.32 -13.74
CA TYR A 354 -24.84 -2.39 -12.62
C TYR A 354 -25.70 -1.13 -12.80
N ARG A 355 -25.57 -0.46 -13.95
CA ARG A 355 -26.26 0.80 -14.25
C ARG A 355 -27.76 0.61 -14.45
N ASP A 356 -28.15 -0.45 -15.14
CA ASP A 356 -29.51 -0.63 -15.63
C ASP A 356 -30.39 -1.41 -14.64
N VAL A 357 -29.78 -2.19 -13.73
CA VAL A 357 -30.51 -3.01 -12.75
C VAL A 357 -30.11 -2.65 -11.32
N MET A 358 -28.83 -2.82 -10.97
CA MET A 358 -28.41 -2.77 -9.57
C MET A 358 -28.54 -1.38 -8.96
N TRP A 359 -28.08 -0.36 -9.67
CA TRP A 359 -28.05 1.02 -9.18
C TRP A 359 -29.46 1.60 -8.99
N PRO A 360 -30.40 1.46 -9.95
CA PRO A 360 -31.79 1.82 -9.74
C PRO A 360 -32.44 1.08 -8.55
N GLU A 361 -32.19 -0.22 -8.40
CA GLU A 361 -32.73 -1.00 -7.27
C GLU A 361 -32.16 -0.54 -5.92
N MET A 362 -30.84 -0.26 -5.85
CA MET A 362 -30.22 0.32 -4.66
C MET A 362 -30.81 1.70 -4.34
N LEU A 363 -30.97 2.58 -5.33
CA LEU A 363 -31.50 3.93 -5.13
C LEU A 363 -32.96 3.93 -4.65
N ASN A 364 -33.76 2.94 -5.08
CA ASN A 364 -35.17 2.81 -4.70
C ASN A 364 -35.42 1.87 -3.51
N SER A 365 -34.39 1.19 -3.00
CA SER A 365 -34.54 0.27 -1.88
C SER A 365 -35.14 0.97 -0.64
N PRO A 366 -35.86 0.25 0.24
CA PRO A 366 -36.37 0.82 1.48
C PRO A 366 -35.28 1.49 2.33
N VAL A 367 -35.68 2.53 3.07
CA VAL A 367 -34.85 3.26 4.02
C VAL A 367 -35.52 3.17 5.39
N LYS A 368 -34.81 2.62 6.37
CA LYS A 368 -35.19 2.62 7.79
C LYS A 368 -34.98 4.02 8.38
N PRO A 369 -35.53 4.32 9.58
CA PRO A 369 -35.27 5.59 10.25
C PRO A 369 -33.78 5.91 10.36
N VAL A 370 -33.38 7.05 9.80
CA VAL A 370 -32.00 7.59 9.81
C VAL A 370 -31.55 7.86 11.24
N GLY A 371 -30.26 7.65 11.52
CA GLY A 371 -29.65 7.85 12.84
C GLY A 371 -29.42 6.55 13.62
N ASN A 372 -29.96 5.42 13.14
CA ASN A 372 -29.64 4.11 13.70
C ASN A 372 -28.54 3.44 12.87
N TYR A 373 -27.53 2.89 13.54
CA TYR A 373 -26.45 2.17 12.89
C TYR A 373 -26.96 0.87 12.22
N VAL A 374 -26.76 0.78 10.90
CA VAL A 374 -27.03 -0.38 10.06
C VAL A 374 -25.92 -0.51 9.03
N TYR A 375 -25.03 -1.48 9.23
CA TYR A 375 -23.97 -1.77 8.27
C TYR A 375 -24.56 -2.13 6.90
N SER A 376 -24.24 -1.33 5.87
CA SER A 376 -24.83 -1.46 4.54
C SER A 376 -23.82 -1.18 3.45
N ASP A 377 -23.68 -2.12 2.52
CA ASP A 377 -22.79 -1.96 1.37
C ASP A 377 -23.26 -0.87 0.41
N ILE A 378 -24.59 -0.63 0.34
CA ILE A 378 -25.21 0.47 -0.43
C ILE A 378 -24.55 1.80 -0.08
N SER A 379 -24.18 1.99 1.18
CA SER A 379 -23.53 3.22 1.66
C SER A 379 -22.26 3.51 0.87
N MET A 380 -21.49 2.47 0.61
CA MET A 380 -20.21 2.61 -0.09
C MET A 380 -20.42 2.73 -1.60
N TYR A 381 -21.46 2.12 -2.18
CA TYR A 381 -21.82 2.37 -3.59
C TYR A 381 -22.27 3.81 -3.80
N VAL A 382 -23.02 4.39 -2.87
CA VAL A 382 -23.38 5.81 -2.94
C VAL A 382 -22.12 6.67 -2.91
N MET A 383 -21.20 6.42 -1.98
CA MET A 383 -19.95 7.20 -1.87
C MET A 383 -19.07 7.09 -3.11
N LYS A 384 -18.99 5.89 -3.68
CA LYS A 384 -18.37 5.66 -4.98
C LYS A 384 -18.96 6.55 -6.06
N GLU A 385 -20.28 6.48 -6.26
CA GLU A 385 -20.96 7.27 -7.30
C GLU A 385 -20.75 8.77 -7.06
N VAL A 386 -20.85 9.25 -5.82
CA VAL A 386 -20.56 10.66 -5.49
C VAL A 386 -19.13 11.03 -5.91
N ALA A 387 -18.13 10.25 -5.52
CA ALA A 387 -16.74 10.53 -5.83
C ALA A 387 -16.46 10.50 -7.34
N GLU A 388 -16.95 9.50 -8.06
CA GLU A 388 -16.76 9.40 -9.51
C GLU A 388 -17.48 10.53 -10.26
N HIS A 389 -18.69 10.92 -9.84
CA HIS A 389 -19.41 12.05 -10.44
C HIS A 389 -18.71 13.39 -10.22
N GLN A 390 -18.16 13.63 -9.03
CA GLN A 390 -17.49 14.90 -8.72
C GLN A 390 -16.09 15.01 -9.33
N THR A 391 -15.41 13.89 -9.56
CA THR A 391 -14.03 13.89 -10.07
C THR A 391 -13.94 13.59 -11.57
N GLY A 392 -14.95 12.93 -12.15
CA GLY A 392 -14.88 12.36 -13.50
C GLY A 392 -13.84 11.25 -13.64
N VAL A 393 -13.28 10.75 -12.53
CA VAL A 393 -12.21 9.74 -12.51
C VAL A 393 -12.74 8.49 -11.82
N PRO A 394 -12.57 7.30 -12.42
CA PRO A 394 -12.95 6.07 -11.77
C PRO A 394 -12.24 5.89 -10.43
N MET A 395 -12.93 5.37 -9.43
CA MET A 395 -12.41 5.34 -8.07
C MET A 395 -11.12 4.52 -7.94
N GLN A 396 -10.96 3.44 -8.72
CA GLN A 396 -9.71 2.68 -8.72
C GLN A 396 -8.52 3.51 -9.19
N ASP A 397 -8.73 4.39 -10.17
CA ASP A 397 -7.67 5.20 -10.75
C ASP A 397 -7.36 6.39 -9.84
N TYR A 398 -8.40 7.00 -9.26
CA TYR A 398 -8.23 8.07 -8.29
C TYR A 398 -7.40 7.59 -7.10
N VAL A 399 -7.75 6.44 -6.50
CA VAL A 399 -7.05 5.97 -5.31
C VAL A 399 -5.63 5.51 -5.61
N GLN A 400 -5.43 4.87 -6.77
CA GLN A 400 -4.11 4.42 -7.20
C GLN A 400 -3.17 5.61 -7.40
N LYS A 401 -3.67 6.68 -8.04
CA LYS A 401 -2.90 7.90 -8.33
C LYS A 401 -2.62 8.72 -7.09
N ASN A 402 -3.63 8.99 -6.27
CA ASN A 402 -3.51 9.98 -5.20
C ASN A 402 -2.99 9.39 -3.87
N PHE A 403 -3.06 8.07 -3.69
CA PHE A 403 -2.64 7.43 -2.44
C PHE A 403 -1.63 6.30 -2.66
N TYR A 404 -1.98 5.26 -3.43
CA TYR A 404 -1.16 4.04 -3.44
C TYR A 404 0.20 4.23 -4.08
N LYS A 405 0.29 4.85 -5.27
CA LYS A 405 1.58 5.10 -5.92
C LYS A 405 2.46 6.08 -5.12
N PRO A 406 1.98 7.24 -4.64
CA PRO A 406 2.79 8.14 -3.80
C PRO A 406 3.29 7.47 -2.50
N LEU A 407 2.49 6.55 -1.94
CA LEU A 407 2.84 5.76 -0.77
C LEU A 407 3.70 4.53 -1.08
N GLY A 408 4.01 4.21 -2.33
CA GLY A 408 4.80 3.01 -2.68
C GLY A 408 4.04 1.69 -2.45
N MET A 409 2.72 1.73 -2.37
CA MET A 409 1.86 0.55 -2.20
C MET A 409 1.68 -0.19 -3.54
N LYS A 410 2.76 -0.83 -3.99
CA LYS A 410 2.90 -1.45 -5.34
C LYS A 410 1.83 -2.50 -5.67
N THR A 411 1.42 -3.31 -4.71
CA THR A 411 0.42 -4.37 -4.91
C THR A 411 -1.00 -3.93 -4.59
N ALA A 412 -1.15 -2.79 -3.91
CA ALA A 412 -2.46 -2.35 -3.44
C ALA A 412 -3.30 -1.86 -4.61
N GLY A 413 -4.60 -2.16 -4.55
CA GLY A 413 -5.60 -1.57 -5.45
C GLY A 413 -6.54 -2.59 -6.04
N TYR A 414 -7.32 -2.15 -7.03
CA TYR A 414 -8.37 -2.95 -7.63
C TYR A 414 -7.85 -3.73 -8.85
N LEU A 415 -8.63 -4.72 -9.28
CA LEU A 415 -8.42 -5.49 -10.51
C LEU A 415 -7.05 -6.20 -10.55
N PRO A 416 -6.76 -7.06 -9.57
CA PRO A 416 -5.46 -7.72 -9.48
C PRO A 416 -5.17 -8.61 -10.68
N ARG A 417 -6.18 -9.17 -11.35
CA ARG A 417 -6.00 -10.02 -12.55
C ARG A 417 -5.51 -9.27 -13.78
N ASP A 418 -5.63 -7.95 -13.78
CA ASP A 418 -5.11 -7.09 -14.86
C ASP A 418 -3.67 -6.64 -14.57
N ARG A 419 -3.15 -6.93 -13.36
CA ARG A 419 -1.87 -6.42 -12.84
C ARG A 419 -0.89 -7.50 -12.43
N PHE A 420 -1.39 -8.64 -11.97
CA PHE A 420 -0.59 -9.69 -11.35
C PHE A 420 -0.93 -11.06 -11.91
N ALA A 421 0.07 -11.93 -11.92
CA ALA A 421 -0.10 -13.34 -12.21
C ALA A 421 -1.08 -13.97 -11.22
N LYS A 422 -1.89 -14.93 -11.69
CA LYS A 422 -2.94 -15.57 -10.88
C LYS A 422 -2.33 -16.23 -9.64
N GLU A 423 -1.15 -16.81 -9.79
CA GLU A 423 -0.39 -17.58 -8.81
C GLU A 423 0.09 -16.72 -7.64
N SER A 424 0.22 -15.40 -7.85
CA SER A 424 0.55 -14.46 -6.78
C SER A 424 -0.65 -14.10 -5.92
N ILE A 425 -1.87 -14.40 -6.36
CA ILE A 425 -3.13 -14.01 -5.70
C ILE A 425 -3.74 -15.21 -4.98
N ILE A 426 -4.11 -15.03 -3.71
CA ILE A 426 -4.72 -16.09 -2.90
C ILE A 426 -6.17 -16.35 -3.35
N PRO A 427 -6.59 -17.62 -3.48
CA PRO A 427 -8.00 -17.97 -3.65
C PRO A 427 -8.84 -17.49 -2.47
N THR A 428 -9.95 -16.81 -2.75
CA THR A 428 -10.77 -16.14 -1.73
C THR A 428 -11.92 -17.00 -1.23
N GLU A 429 -12.62 -17.69 -2.13
CA GLU A 429 -13.81 -18.47 -1.80
C GLU A 429 -14.05 -19.56 -2.84
N ASN A 430 -14.46 -20.75 -2.39
CA ASN A 430 -15.09 -21.73 -3.29
C ASN A 430 -16.57 -21.38 -3.45
N ASP A 431 -16.91 -20.55 -4.44
CA ASP A 431 -18.29 -20.08 -4.62
C ASP A 431 -19.16 -21.20 -5.21
N THR A 432 -19.95 -21.83 -4.35
CA THR A 432 -20.87 -22.92 -4.70
C THR A 432 -22.27 -22.44 -5.04
N SER A 433 -22.57 -21.14 -4.96
CA SER A 433 -23.94 -20.61 -5.05
C SER A 433 -24.20 -19.83 -6.34
N PHE A 434 -23.28 -18.96 -6.74
CA PHE A 434 -23.44 -18.03 -7.86
C PHE A 434 -22.55 -18.44 -9.04
N ARG A 435 -21.23 -18.26 -8.94
CA ARG A 435 -20.31 -18.47 -10.07
C ARG A 435 -19.91 -19.93 -10.26
N LYS A 436 -20.08 -20.77 -9.23
CA LYS A 436 -19.76 -22.22 -9.24
C LYS A 436 -18.28 -22.49 -9.55
N VAL A 437 -17.38 -21.65 -9.02
CA VAL A 437 -15.93 -21.73 -9.25
C VAL A 437 -15.16 -21.28 -8.01
N LEU A 438 -13.92 -21.76 -7.88
CA LEU A 438 -12.96 -21.20 -6.94
C LEU A 438 -12.56 -19.78 -7.39
N LEU A 439 -12.90 -18.78 -6.59
CA LEU A 439 -12.61 -17.38 -6.87
C LEU A 439 -11.17 -17.07 -6.53
N GLN A 440 -10.45 -16.46 -7.48
CA GLN A 440 -9.05 -16.05 -7.30
C GLN A 440 -8.78 -14.78 -8.10
N GLY A 441 -8.60 -13.66 -7.38
CA GLY A 441 -8.45 -12.32 -7.95
C GLY A 441 -9.75 -11.70 -8.47
N TYR A 442 -10.89 -12.25 -8.07
CA TYR A 442 -12.22 -11.67 -8.25
C TYR A 442 -12.87 -11.52 -6.88
N VAL A 443 -13.80 -10.58 -6.77
CA VAL A 443 -14.46 -10.31 -5.48
C VAL A 443 -15.36 -11.42 -5.08
N HIS A 444 -15.27 -11.86 -3.83
CA HIS A 444 -16.19 -12.84 -3.26
C HIS A 444 -17.62 -12.27 -3.12
N ASP A 445 -17.78 -11.04 -2.62
CA ASP A 445 -19.04 -10.29 -2.59
C ASP A 445 -19.70 -10.20 -3.98
N GLN A 446 -20.92 -10.74 -4.07
CA GLN A 446 -21.67 -10.87 -5.33
C GLN A 446 -22.25 -9.54 -5.83
N GLY A 447 -22.50 -8.56 -4.95
CA GLY A 447 -22.90 -7.21 -5.35
C GLY A 447 -21.72 -6.42 -5.92
N GLY A 448 -20.51 -6.76 -5.49
CA GLY A 448 -19.28 -6.08 -5.88
C GLY A 448 -18.82 -6.27 -7.32
N CYS A 449 -18.97 -7.49 -7.85
CA CYS A 449 -18.20 -7.96 -8.99
C CYS A 449 -18.52 -7.30 -10.35
N ASN A 450 -19.51 -6.40 -10.42
CA ASN A 450 -20.21 -6.06 -11.67
C ASN A 450 -19.76 -4.75 -12.35
N GLY A 451 -18.76 -4.05 -11.82
CA GLY A 451 -18.43 -2.68 -12.23
C GLY A 451 -17.35 -2.51 -13.31
N ARG A 452 -17.47 -3.09 -14.54
CA ARG A 452 -16.41 -2.87 -15.59
C ARG A 452 -16.21 -1.42 -16.03
N ARG A 453 -17.13 -0.51 -15.72
CA ARG A 453 -16.97 0.94 -15.88
C ARG A 453 -17.23 1.78 -14.63
N SER A 454 -17.82 1.18 -13.59
CA SER A 454 -18.18 1.83 -12.33
C SER A 454 -17.26 1.28 -11.24
N GLY A 455 -16.14 1.97 -11.06
CA GLY A 455 -15.07 1.63 -10.14
C GLY A 455 -15.37 1.94 -8.68
N GLY A 456 -15.25 0.98 -7.78
CA GLY A 456 -15.01 1.31 -6.37
C GLY A 456 -16.14 1.09 -5.38
N THR A 457 -16.60 -0.16 -5.27
CA THR A 457 -17.10 -0.57 -3.96
C THR A 457 -16.66 -1.96 -3.58
N CYS A 458 -16.77 -2.90 -4.51
CA CYS A 458 -16.22 -4.22 -4.28
C CYS A 458 -15.74 -4.83 -5.62
N ARG A 459 -14.66 -4.25 -6.16
CA ARG A 459 -13.69 -4.99 -6.99
C ARG A 459 -12.57 -5.46 -6.08
N ALA A 460 -11.89 -6.57 -6.40
CA ALA A 460 -11.03 -7.26 -5.43
C ALA A 460 -9.96 -6.26 -5.05
N PHE A 461 -10.07 -5.76 -3.83
CA PHE A 461 -9.13 -4.81 -3.33
C PHE A 461 -8.00 -5.66 -2.82
N CYS A 462 -6.96 -5.70 -3.62
CA CYS A 462 -5.81 -6.50 -3.32
C CYS A 462 -4.84 -5.70 -2.45
N TYR A 463 -4.24 -6.37 -1.48
CA TYR A 463 -3.19 -5.79 -0.65
C TYR A 463 -2.15 -6.86 -0.31
N CYS A 464 -0.88 -6.55 -0.56
CA CYS A 464 0.25 -7.19 0.13
C CYS A 464 1.53 -6.35 0.00
N LYS A 465 2.02 -5.75 1.08
CA LYS A 465 3.14 -4.78 1.05
C LYS A 465 4.41 -5.32 0.41
#